data_AF-A0A925DLI7-F1
#
_entry.id   AF-A0A925DLI7-F1
#
_cell.length_a   1.000
_cell.length_b   1.000
_cell.length_c   1.000
_cell.angle_alpha   90.00
_cell.angle_beta   90.00
_cell.angle_gamma   90.00
#
_symmetry.space_group_name_H-M   'P 1'
#
loop_
_entity.id
_entity.type
_entity.pdbx_description
1 polymer ?
#
loop_
_entity_poly.entity_id
_entity_poly.type
_entity_poly.pdbx_seq_one_letter_code
_entity_poly.pdbx_strand_id
1 'polypeptide(L)'
;QWNHFYLSTENDLLARPLLDRFRSAAIQFAYQKENKRISLTHAMWTGRLGNPVRDTNYHSRAGYLDTTNSVYPFHSHGLLYVSAEMVENEFDQQFRASVGIDAEQVRHAVQNRFVHDGFFLPKKLKNPNNFHFPMIDDKGGQYIFKTGQKIRKPKLYFNLFANPDLIY
;
A
#
# COMPACT_ATOMS: atom_id res chain seq x y z
N GLN A 1 7.86 -0.37 -33.70
CA GLN A 1 7.01 -0.33 -32.49
C GLN A 1 7.91 -0.08 -31.29
N TRP A 2 7.53 0.84 -30.40
CA TRP A 2 8.35 1.23 -29.25
C TRP A 2 7.92 0.42 -28.03
N ASN A 3 8.89 -0.05 -27.23
CA ASN A 3 8.60 -0.61 -25.92
C ASN A 3 8.43 0.54 -24.93
N HIS A 4 7.42 0.47 -24.07
CA HIS A 4 7.11 1.54 -23.13
C HIS A 4 7.29 1.08 -21.69
N PHE A 5 7.96 1.92 -20.89
CA PHE A 5 7.98 1.80 -19.44
C PHE A 5 7.02 2.82 -18.85
N TYR A 6 6.20 2.37 -17.90
CA TYR A 6 5.26 3.22 -17.16
C TYR A 6 5.59 3.18 -15.69
N LEU A 7 5.55 4.36 -15.06
CA LEU A 7 5.48 4.52 -13.63
C LEU A 7 4.16 5.24 -13.34
N SER A 8 3.24 4.53 -12.70
CA SER A 8 1.94 5.07 -12.30
C SER A 8 1.89 5.15 -10.79
N THR A 9 1.38 6.25 -10.27
CA THR A 9 1.17 6.44 -8.83
C THR A 9 -0.20 7.02 -8.59
N GLU A 10 -0.91 6.49 -7.62
CA GLU A 10 -2.17 7.00 -7.13
C GLU A 10 -2.04 7.20 -5.62
N ASN A 11 -2.38 8.38 -5.12
CA ASN A 11 -2.49 8.59 -3.68
C ASN A 11 -3.39 9.79 -3.37
N ASP A 12 -3.73 9.91 -2.09
CA ASP A 12 -4.45 11.05 -1.53
C ASP A 12 -3.55 12.27 -1.23
N LEU A 13 -2.29 12.32 -1.72
CA LEU A 13 -1.31 13.37 -1.35
C LEU A 13 -1.68 14.76 -1.89
N LEU A 14 -2.53 14.83 -2.91
CA LEU A 14 -3.13 16.08 -3.40
C LEU A 14 -4.51 16.37 -2.79
N ALA A 15 -5.07 15.46 -1.98
CA ALA A 15 -6.35 15.67 -1.33
C ALA A 15 -6.19 16.62 -0.13
N ARG A 16 -7.23 17.42 0.16
CA ARG A 16 -7.22 18.29 1.34
C ARG A 16 -7.11 17.43 2.61
N PRO A 17 -6.26 17.78 3.60
CA PRO A 17 -6.04 16.97 4.81
C PRO A 17 -7.31 16.59 5.61
N LEU A 18 -8.40 17.35 5.47
CA LEU A 18 -9.70 17.11 6.12
C LEU A 18 -10.55 16.02 5.42
N LEU A 19 -10.24 15.71 4.17
CA LEU A 19 -10.97 14.74 3.33
C LEU A 19 -10.26 13.38 3.28
N ASP A 20 -8.94 13.37 3.53
CA ASP A 20 -8.08 12.19 3.56
C ASP A 20 -8.22 11.45 4.91
N ARG A 21 -9.36 10.75 5.06
CA ARG A 21 -9.73 10.02 6.27
C ARG A 21 -9.19 8.59 6.27
N PHE A 22 -9.18 7.95 5.11
CA PHE A 22 -8.64 6.62 4.85
C PHE A 22 -7.38 6.79 4.01
N ARG A 23 -6.35 5.97 4.24
CA ARG A 23 -5.14 6.07 3.43
C ARG A 23 -5.20 5.07 2.30
N SER A 24 -5.29 5.58 1.08
CA SER A 24 -5.17 4.76 -0.13
C SER A 24 -3.94 5.20 -0.91
N ALA A 25 -3.15 4.24 -1.38
CA ALA A 25 -2.12 4.53 -2.36
C ALA A 25 -1.81 3.31 -3.20
N ALA A 26 -1.42 3.54 -4.44
CA ALA A 26 -0.86 2.54 -5.32
C ALA A 26 0.35 3.08 -6.08
N ILE A 27 1.30 2.19 -6.33
CA ILE A 27 2.46 2.43 -7.19
C ILE A 27 2.57 1.23 -8.11
N GLN A 28 2.65 1.49 -9.41
CA GLN A 28 2.80 0.47 -10.44
C GLN A 28 4.00 0.79 -11.32
N PHE A 29 4.81 -0.24 -11.55
CA PHE A 29 5.82 -0.26 -12.60
C PHE A 29 5.36 -1.22 -13.68
N ALA A 30 5.23 -0.74 -14.91
CA ALA A 30 4.78 -1.57 -16.01
C ALA A 30 5.72 -1.50 -17.21
N TYR A 31 5.83 -2.63 -17.91
CA TYR A 31 6.49 -2.74 -19.20
C TYR A 31 5.48 -3.23 -20.22
N GLN A 32 5.33 -2.47 -21.31
CA GLN A 32 4.43 -2.80 -22.40
C GLN A 32 5.21 -3.01 -23.69
N LYS A 33 4.86 -4.09 -24.38
CA LYS A 33 5.29 -4.37 -25.75
C LYS A 33 4.06 -4.73 -26.57
N GLU A 34 3.81 -3.93 -27.61
CA GLU A 34 2.63 -4.09 -28.48
C GLU A 34 1.33 -4.07 -27.65
N ASN A 35 0.49 -5.10 -27.78
CA ASN A 35 -0.78 -5.26 -27.08
C ASN A 35 -0.64 -6.00 -25.74
N LYS A 36 0.57 -6.23 -25.23
CA LYS A 36 0.81 -6.98 -23.98
C LYS A 36 1.55 -6.11 -22.97
N ARG A 37 1.12 -6.17 -21.71
CA ARG A 37 1.75 -5.45 -20.60
C ARG A 37 1.96 -6.37 -19.40
N ILE A 38 3.12 -6.25 -18.77
CA ILE A 38 3.42 -6.88 -17.49
C ILE A 38 3.67 -5.77 -16.49
N SER A 39 3.09 -5.88 -15.30
CA SER A 39 3.23 -4.87 -14.26
C SER A 39 3.50 -5.47 -12.89
N LEU A 40 4.28 -4.75 -12.08
CA LEU A 40 4.44 -4.97 -10.65
C LEU A 40 3.72 -3.83 -9.94
N THR A 41 2.73 -4.18 -9.12
CA THR A 41 1.91 -3.21 -8.41
C THR A 41 2.01 -3.43 -6.91
N HIS A 42 2.23 -2.34 -6.19
CA HIS A 42 1.95 -2.24 -4.76
C HIS A 42 0.70 -1.38 -4.58
N ALA A 43 -0.30 -1.89 -3.87
CA ALA A 43 -1.47 -1.13 -3.48
C ALA A 43 -1.69 -1.31 -1.97
N MET A 44 -2.12 -0.24 -1.31
CA MET A 44 -2.38 -0.27 0.12
C MET A 44 -3.63 0.49 0.48
N TRP A 45 -4.27 0.01 1.54
CA TRP A 45 -5.41 0.66 2.13
C TRP A 45 -5.38 0.49 3.65
N THR A 46 -5.74 1.53 4.40
CA THR A 46 -5.97 1.44 5.84
C THR A 46 -7.28 2.08 6.24
N GLY A 47 -7.85 1.59 7.35
CA GLY A 47 -8.91 2.28 8.08
C GLY A 47 -8.55 3.71 8.49
N ARG A 48 -9.53 4.38 9.13
CA ARG A 48 -9.42 5.81 9.44
C ARG A 48 -8.22 6.10 10.34
N LEU A 49 -7.54 7.22 10.04
CA LEU A 49 -6.51 7.79 10.90
C LEU A 49 -6.93 7.81 12.38
N GLY A 50 -6.00 7.36 13.22
CA GLY A 50 -6.13 7.30 14.67
C GLY A 50 -5.48 8.48 15.38
N ASN A 51 -5.39 8.40 16.71
CA ASN A 51 -4.72 9.40 17.53
C ASN A 51 -3.20 9.11 17.59
N PRO A 52 -2.34 10.14 17.51
CA PRO A 52 -0.90 9.94 17.64
C PRO A 52 -0.50 9.54 19.05
N VAL A 53 0.26 8.45 19.16
CA VAL A 53 0.92 8.00 20.40
C VAL A 53 2.42 8.17 20.21
N ARG A 54 3.02 9.07 21.00
CA ARG A 54 4.47 9.23 21.05
C ARG A 54 5.05 8.17 21.95
N ASP A 55 5.80 7.25 21.36
CA ASP A 55 6.48 6.17 22.08
C ASP A 55 7.90 6.02 21.52
N THR A 56 8.89 6.28 22.36
CA THR A 56 10.31 6.18 21.97
C THR A 56 10.78 4.73 21.88
N ASN A 57 10.05 3.78 22.44
CA ASN A 57 10.34 2.35 22.34
C ASN A 57 9.73 1.72 21.07
N TYR A 58 8.84 2.44 20.39
CA TYR A 58 8.32 2.02 19.10
C TYR A 58 9.41 2.16 18.02
N HIS A 59 9.42 1.27 17.02
CA HIS A 59 10.41 1.27 15.93
C HIS A 59 10.21 2.41 14.90
N SER A 60 9.90 3.62 15.36
CA SER A 60 9.76 4.83 14.53
C SER A 60 10.25 6.05 15.31
N ARG A 61 10.52 7.15 14.60
CA ARG A 61 10.99 8.40 15.23
C ARG A 61 9.88 9.14 16.00
N ALA A 62 8.64 9.01 15.55
CA ALA A 62 7.51 9.78 16.10
C ALA A 62 6.63 8.95 17.06
N GLY A 63 6.68 7.63 16.97
CA GLY A 63 5.70 6.71 17.54
C GLY A 63 4.70 6.19 16.49
N TYR A 64 3.48 5.89 16.90
CA TYR A 64 2.47 5.27 16.05
C TYR A 64 1.10 5.93 16.16
N LEU A 65 0.18 5.58 15.26
CA LEU A 65 -1.21 6.00 15.31
C LEU A 65 -2.06 4.91 15.98
N ASP A 66 -2.67 5.21 17.12
CA ASP A 66 -3.66 4.36 17.75
C ASP A 66 -5.00 4.49 17.04
N THR A 67 -5.37 3.46 16.29
CA THR A 67 -6.58 3.37 15.49
C THR A 67 -7.71 2.70 16.25
N THR A 68 -7.55 2.19 17.48
CA THR A 68 -8.55 1.34 18.16
C THR A 68 -9.98 1.91 18.18
N ASN A 69 -10.12 3.23 18.30
CA ASN A 69 -11.41 3.94 18.30
C ASN A 69 -11.76 4.61 16.95
N SER A 70 -11.11 4.21 15.86
CA SER A 70 -11.33 4.76 14.52
C SER A 70 -12.29 3.90 13.69
N VAL A 71 -12.67 4.38 12.51
CA VAL A 71 -13.52 3.63 11.57
C VAL A 71 -12.67 2.58 10.85
N TYR A 72 -13.10 1.32 10.88
CA TYR A 72 -12.34 0.16 10.36
C TYR A 72 -10.93 0.03 10.97
N PRO A 73 -10.81 0.06 12.30
CA PRO A 73 -9.53 0.25 13.00
C PRO A 73 -8.55 -0.91 12.81
N PHE A 74 -9.09 -2.09 12.49
CA PHE A 74 -8.39 -3.36 12.34
C PHE A 74 -8.37 -3.88 10.90
N HIS A 75 -8.73 -3.03 9.94
CA HIS A 75 -8.70 -3.36 8.52
C HIS A 75 -7.56 -2.60 7.86
N SER A 76 -6.67 -3.36 7.25
CA SER A 76 -5.51 -2.87 6.53
C SER A 76 -5.10 -3.92 5.51
N HIS A 77 -4.66 -3.43 4.35
CA HIS A 77 -4.24 -4.22 3.22
C HIS A 77 -2.93 -3.68 2.66
N GLY A 78 -2.01 -4.58 2.36
CA GLY A 78 -0.72 -4.31 1.75
C GLY A 78 -0.52 -5.27 0.60
N LEU A 79 -1.15 -4.97 -0.53
CA LEU A 79 -1.08 -5.77 -1.73
C LEU A 79 0.27 -5.56 -2.43
N LEU A 80 0.86 -6.67 -2.86
CA LEU A 80 1.97 -6.69 -3.81
C LEU A 80 1.72 -7.81 -4.79
N TYR A 81 1.54 -7.47 -6.06
CA TYR A 81 1.18 -8.44 -7.10
C TYR A 81 1.83 -8.11 -8.44
N VAL A 82 1.94 -9.15 -9.25
CA VAL A 82 2.31 -9.04 -10.66
C VAL A 82 1.06 -9.26 -11.49
N SER A 83 0.89 -8.47 -12.54
CA SER A 83 -0.19 -8.62 -13.50
C SER A 83 0.34 -8.86 -14.91
N ALA A 84 -0.37 -9.69 -15.66
CA ALA A 84 -0.24 -9.83 -17.10
C ALA A 84 -1.51 -9.30 -17.76
N GLU A 85 -1.34 -8.45 -18.77
CA GLU A 85 -2.40 -7.72 -19.44
C GLU A 85 -2.29 -7.88 -20.95
N MET A 86 -3.43 -8.00 -21.61
CA MET A 86 -3.50 -8.04 -23.06
C MET A 86 -4.72 -7.28 -23.59
N VAL A 87 -4.54 -6.64 -24.75
CA VAL A 87 -5.62 -6.03 -25.52
C VAL A 87 -5.92 -6.94 -26.72
N GLU A 88 -7.18 -7.35 -26.83
CA GLU A 88 -7.74 -8.08 -27.97
C GLU A 88 -7.96 -7.09 -29.14
N ASN A 89 -7.71 -7.51 -30.38
CA ASN A 89 -7.58 -6.59 -31.52
C ASN A 89 -8.90 -6.33 -32.27
N GLU A 90 -9.90 -7.22 -32.16
CA GLU A 90 -11.16 -7.10 -32.90
C GLU A 90 -12.15 -6.15 -32.20
N PHE A 91 -12.18 -6.17 -30.86
CA PHE A 91 -13.13 -5.41 -30.04
C PHE A 91 -12.46 -4.54 -28.97
N ASP A 92 -11.14 -4.39 -29.04
CA ASP A 92 -10.31 -3.62 -28.08
C ASP A 92 -10.53 -4.03 -26.61
N GLN A 93 -10.93 -5.28 -26.37
CA GLN A 93 -11.19 -5.78 -25.03
C GLN A 93 -9.87 -5.96 -24.28
N GLN A 94 -9.83 -5.50 -23.02
CA GLN A 94 -8.63 -5.61 -22.20
C GLN A 94 -8.80 -6.70 -21.14
N PHE A 95 -7.85 -7.61 -21.04
CA PHE A 95 -7.85 -8.65 -20.02
C PHE A 95 -6.67 -8.47 -19.09
N ARG A 96 -6.88 -8.63 -17.78
CA ARG A 96 -5.83 -8.60 -16.77
C ARG A 96 -5.94 -9.80 -15.86
N ALA A 97 -4.86 -10.55 -15.70
CA ALA A 97 -4.70 -11.56 -14.67
C ALA A 97 -3.63 -11.11 -13.67
N SER A 98 -3.94 -11.19 -12.38
CA SER A 98 -3.07 -10.72 -11.30
C SER A 98 -2.86 -11.80 -10.25
N VAL A 99 -1.63 -11.95 -9.77
CA VAL A 99 -1.28 -12.86 -8.68
C VAL A 99 -0.28 -12.21 -7.73
N GLY A 100 -0.46 -12.41 -6.43
CA GLY A 100 0.42 -11.82 -5.43
C GLY A 100 0.03 -12.16 -4.00
N ILE A 101 0.33 -11.22 -3.11
CA ILE A 101 0.09 -11.36 -1.67
C ILE A 101 -0.55 -10.11 -1.10
N ASP A 102 -1.37 -10.30 -0.08
CA ASP A 102 -1.81 -9.27 0.87
C ASP A 102 -1.09 -9.48 2.20
N ALA A 103 -0.22 -8.55 2.59
CA ALA A 103 0.58 -8.66 3.80
C ALA A 103 0.79 -7.30 4.49
N GLU A 104 0.62 -7.28 5.81
CA GLU A 104 0.90 -6.08 6.62
C GLU A 104 2.36 -5.64 6.52
N GLN A 105 3.27 -6.60 6.36
CA GLN A 105 4.69 -6.38 6.19
C GLN A 105 5.01 -5.60 4.92
N VAL A 106 4.28 -5.88 3.83
CA VAL A 106 4.42 -5.15 2.56
C VAL A 106 4.01 -3.69 2.75
N ARG A 107 2.83 -3.45 3.34
CA ARG A 107 2.38 -2.09 3.66
C ARG A 107 3.37 -1.38 4.59
N HIS A 108 3.81 -2.03 5.65
CA HIS A 108 4.75 -1.45 6.61
C HIS A 108 6.09 -1.08 5.95
N ALA A 109 6.63 -1.95 5.10
CA ALA A 109 7.89 -1.69 4.40
C ALA A 109 7.77 -0.46 3.48
N VAL A 110 6.69 -0.34 2.72
CA VAL A 110 6.52 0.78 1.79
C VAL A 110 6.05 2.06 2.52
N GLN A 111 4.93 2.01 3.22
CA GLN A 111 4.33 3.18 3.87
C GLN A 111 5.20 3.69 5.03
N ASN A 112 5.49 2.83 6.01
CA ASN A 112 6.11 3.29 7.24
C ASN A 112 7.63 3.48 7.06
N ARG A 113 8.31 2.48 6.47
CA ARG A 113 9.77 2.46 6.39
C ARG A 113 10.33 3.22 5.20
N PHE A 114 9.74 3.10 4.01
CA PHE A 114 10.23 3.83 2.85
C PHE A 114 9.73 5.28 2.84
N VAL A 115 8.41 5.48 2.97
CA VAL A 115 7.78 6.81 2.88
C VAL A 115 7.84 7.61 4.18
N HIS A 116 7.27 7.11 5.29
CA HIS A 116 7.14 7.91 6.54
C HIS A 116 8.50 8.18 7.21
N ASP A 117 9.40 7.19 7.24
CA ASP A 117 10.77 7.41 7.72
C ASP A 117 11.60 8.27 6.75
N GLY A 118 11.08 8.54 5.55
CA GLY A 118 11.73 9.31 4.50
C GLY A 118 13.08 8.70 4.15
N PHE A 119 13.11 7.39 3.87
CA PHE A 119 14.36 6.66 3.61
C PHE A 119 15.16 7.32 2.48
N PHE A 120 14.47 7.83 1.46
CA PHE A 120 15.03 8.51 0.30
C PHE A 120 15.35 10.01 0.51
N LEU A 121 15.06 10.58 1.69
CA LEU A 121 15.22 12.01 1.96
C LEU A 121 16.41 12.31 2.89
N PRO A 122 17.15 13.42 2.66
CA PRO A 122 18.13 13.95 3.61
C PRO A 122 17.50 14.25 4.98
N LYS A 123 18.26 14.08 6.08
CA LYS A 123 17.76 14.26 7.47
C LYS A 123 17.00 15.57 7.70
N LYS A 124 17.44 16.67 7.08
CA LYS A 124 16.84 18.01 7.21
C LYS A 124 15.42 18.12 6.60
N LEU A 125 15.08 17.28 5.63
CA LEU A 125 13.77 17.27 4.96
C LEU A 125 12.81 16.26 5.57
N LYS A 126 13.25 15.47 6.56
CA LYS A 126 12.40 14.46 7.18
C LYS A 126 11.45 15.11 8.17
N ASN A 127 10.15 14.91 7.96
CA ASN A 127 9.13 15.36 8.91
C ASN A 127 9.26 14.59 10.25
N PRO A 128 9.45 15.28 11.39
CA PRO A 128 9.54 14.63 12.70
C PRO A 128 8.20 14.10 13.23
N ASN A 129 7.08 14.49 12.62
CA ASN A 129 5.72 14.09 13.01
C ASN A 129 5.12 13.02 12.09
N ASN A 130 5.95 12.27 11.37
CA ASN A 130 5.50 11.12 10.58
C ASN A 130 5.32 9.88 11.48
N PHE A 131 4.14 9.75 12.08
CA PHE A 131 3.76 8.57 12.86
C PHE A 131 3.59 7.35 11.96
N HIS A 132 3.95 6.18 12.47
CA HIS A 132 3.73 4.91 11.77
C HIS A 132 2.29 4.44 11.95
N PHE A 133 1.73 3.82 10.90
CA PHE A 133 0.50 3.05 11.04
C PHE A 133 0.83 1.65 11.54
N PRO A 134 0.34 1.22 12.73
CA PRO A 134 0.57 -0.12 13.23
C PRO A 134 0.14 -1.18 12.21
N MET A 135 0.90 -2.27 12.15
CA MET A 135 0.44 -3.47 11.44
C MET A 135 -0.73 -4.09 12.19
N ILE A 136 -1.42 -5.04 11.57
CA ILE A 136 -2.43 -5.87 12.24
C ILE A 136 -1.78 -7.15 12.77
N ASP A 137 -2.09 -7.51 14.02
CA ASP A 137 -1.63 -8.74 14.65
C ASP A 137 -2.49 -9.95 14.23
N ASP A 138 -2.07 -11.15 14.60
CA ASP A 138 -2.76 -12.40 14.27
C ASP A 138 -4.10 -12.58 14.98
N LYS A 139 -4.42 -11.74 15.97
CA LYS A 139 -5.70 -11.68 16.69
C LYS A 139 -6.62 -10.58 16.16
N GLY A 140 -6.19 -9.84 15.13
CA GLY A 140 -6.95 -8.72 14.58
C GLY A 140 -6.82 -7.41 15.36
N GLY A 141 -5.87 -7.31 16.28
CA GLY A 141 -5.52 -6.06 16.99
C GLY A 141 -4.38 -5.30 16.32
N GLN A 142 -3.95 -4.20 16.94
CA GLN A 142 -2.76 -3.47 16.50
C GLN A 142 -1.48 -4.20 16.93
N TYR A 143 -0.61 -4.46 15.97
CA TYR A 143 0.76 -4.92 16.20
C TYR A 143 1.67 -3.72 16.51
N ILE A 144 2.03 -3.59 17.78
CA ILE A 144 2.84 -2.49 18.32
C ILE A 144 4.14 -3.01 18.96
N PHE A 145 4.65 -4.13 18.46
CA PHE A 145 5.92 -4.74 18.88
C PHE A 145 5.97 -5.17 20.36
N LYS A 146 4.82 -5.48 20.98
CA LYS A 146 4.81 -6.06 22.32
C LYS A 146 5.33 -7.50 22.29
N THR A 147 6.02 -7.89 23.37
CA THR A 147 6.52 -9.26 23.54
C THR A 147 5.39 -10.28 23.36
N GLY A 148 5.60 -11.27 22.50
CA GLY A 148 4.63 -12.32 22.21
C GLY A 148 3.55 -11.97 21.18
N GLN A 149 3.47 -10.72 20.69
CA GLN A 149 2.61 -10.41 19.54
C GLN A 149 3.16 -11.07 18.27
N LYS A 150 2.25 -11.51 17.39
CA LYS A 150 2.57 -12.05 16.07
C LYS A 150 1.83 -11.24 15.01
N ILE A 151 2.47 -11.00 13.88
CA ILE A 151 1.85 -10.26 12.77
C ILE A 151 0.85 -11.18 12.06
N ARG A 152 -0.25 -10.61 11.55
CA ARG A 152 -1.19 -11.30 10.66
C ARG A 152 -0.44 -12.00 9.53
N LYS A 153 -0.79 -13.26 9.26
CA LYS A 153 -0.18 -14.02 8.15
C LYS A 153 -0.54 -13.41 6.79
N PRO A 154 0.40 -13.41 5.82
CA PRO A 154 0.09 -13.04 4.45
C PRO A 154 -1.04 -13.91 3.87
N LYS A 155 -1.86 -13.31 3.00
CA LYS A 155 -2.89 -14.02 2.22
C LYS A 155 -2.49 -14.00 0.76
N LEU A 156 -2.84 -15.06 0.02
CA LEU A 156 -2.70 -15.06 -1.43
C LEU A 156 -3.72 -14.10 -2.05
N TYR A 157 -3.28 -13.36 -3.05
CA TYR A 157 -4.12 -12.49 -3.87
C TYR A 157 -4.15 -13.03 -5.29
N PHE A 158 -5.35 -13.16 -5.85
CA PHE A 158 -5.57 -13.52 -7.25
C PHE A 158 -6.77 -12.73 -7.77
N ASN A 159 -6.68 -12.22 -9.00
CA ASN A 159 -7.77 -11.48 -9.63
C ASN A 159 -7.75 -11.61 -11.16
N LEU A 160 -8.93 -11.62 -11.78
CA LEU A 160 -9.15 -11.61 -13.21
C LEU A 160 -10.12 -10.48 -13.57
N PHE A 161 -9.72 -9.62 -14.49
CA PHE A 161 -10.52 -8.49 -14.95
C PHE A 161 -10.74 -8.54 -16.46
N ALA A 162 -11.91 -8.06 -16.89
CA ALA A 162 -12.19 -7.63 -18.25
C ALA A 162 -12.46 -6.12 -18.21
N ASN A 163 -11.77 -5.38 -19.08
CA ASN A 163 -11.78 -3.92 -19.18
C ASN A 163 -11.45 -3.21 -17.85
N PRO A 164 -10.23 -3.41 -17.29
CA PRO A 164 -9.84 -2.75 -16.04
C PRO A 164 -9.48 -1.29 -16.26
N ASP A 165 -10.25 -0.38 -15.64
CA ASP A 165 -10.01 1.07 -15.74
C ASP A 165 -9.08 1.63 -14.64
N LEU A 166 -8.88 0.87 -13.56
CA LEU A 166 -8.08 1.27 -12.38
C LEU A 166 -6.84 0.40 -12.20
N ILE A 167 -5.89 0.89 -11.41
CA ILE A 167 -4.62 0.21 -11.12
C ILE A 167 -4.85 -1.06 -10.24
N TYR A 168 -5.88 -1.04 -9.39
CA TYR A 168 -6.21 -2.07 -8.39
C TYR A 168 -7.73 -2.28 -8.25
#